data_AF-A0A2V4AGR7-F1
#
_entry.id   AF-A0A2V4AGR7-F1
#
_cell.length_a   1.000
_cell.length_b   1.000
_cell.length_c   1.000
_cell.angle_alpha   90.00
_cell.angle_beta   90.00
_cell.angle_gamma   90.00
#
_symmetry.space_group_name_H-M   'P 1'
#
loop_
_entity.id
_entity.type
_entity.pdbx_description
1 polymer ?
#
loop_
_entity_poly.entity_id
_entity_poly.type
_entity_poly.pdbx_seq_one_letter_code
_entity_poly.pdbx_strand_id
1 'polypeptide(L)'
;MRATIPTWPTQRPVRLYWLLKRLTLDIATQVFMGGRGGTTDTERINQAFVATVRAASALVRAPLPGTRWRAGVRGRRVLEAYFAQQLPAARASSGEDLLAALCQATTPEGEHFSDDDVINHMIFLMMAAHDTATITTTAYYLATHPDWQDRARQESLALGDAPLDIDALDTLDTLDRIINESLRYWLPCPS
;
A
#
# COMPACT_ATOMS: atom_id res chain seq x y z
N MET A 1 -9.41 -7.06 -5.05
CA MET A 1 -10.46 -6.96 -4.00
C MET A 1 -11.62 -7.95 -4.18
N ARG A 2 -12.41 -7.88 -5.27
CA ARG A 2 -13.59 -8.74 -5.49
C ARG A 2 -13.30 -10.26 -5.46
N ALA A 3 -12.08 -10.68 -5.85
CA ALA A 3 -11.68 -12.09 -5.78
C ALA A 3 -11.14 -12.52 -4.40
N THR A 4 -10.59 -11.59 -3.60
CA THR A 4 -9.87 -11.92 -2.37
C THR A 4 -10.79 -11.98 -1.15
N ILE A 5 -11.71 -11.02 -1.01
CA ILE A 5 -12.60 -10.90 0.17
C ILE A 5 -13.49 -12.14 0.36
N PRO A 6 -14.09 -12.74 -0.70
CA PRO A 6 -14.92 -13.95 -0.54
C PRO A 6 -14.16 -15.16 0.00
N THR A 7 -12.83 -15.17 -0.09
CA THR A 7 -12.00 -16.27 0.40
C THR A 7 -11.70 -16.20 1.90
N TRP A 8 -12.11 -15.11 2.56
CA TRP A 8 -11.79 -14.92 3.98
C TRP A 8 -12.62 -15.86 4.87
N PRO A 9 -12.02 -16.43 5.94
CA PRO A 9 -12.76 -17.33 6.82
C PRO A 9 -13.84 -16.58 7.60
N THR A 10 -15.09 -17.03 7.51
CA THR A 10 -16.24 -16.44 8.24
C THR A 10 -16.67 -17.26 9.45
N GLN A 11 -16.32 -18.55 9.49
CA GLN A 11 -16.78 -19.51 10.50
C GLN A 11 -15.94 -19.52 11.79
N ARG A 12 -14.85 -18.74 11.85
CA ARG A 12 -13.94 -18.71 13.00
C ARG A 12 -13.38 -17.31 13.24
N PRO A 13 -12.94 -16.98 14.47
CA PRO A 13 -12.20 -15.77 14.72
C PRO A 13 -10.92 -15.72 13.87
N VAL A 14 -10.67 -14.57 13.23
CA VAL A 14 -9.48 -14.33 12.40
C VAL A 14 -8.73 -13.10 12.88
N ARG A 15 -7.41 -13.07 12.64
CA ARG A 15 -6.60 -11.87 12.88
C ARG A 15 -6.73 -10.93 11.68
N LEU A 16 -7.72 -10.04 11.74
CA LEU A 16 -8.07 -9.12 10.66
C LEU A 16 -6.86 -8.31 10.14
N TYR A 17 -5.97 -7.87 11.03
CA TYR A 17 -4.75 -7.16 10.67
C TYR A 17 -3.93 -7.87 9.58
N TRP A 18 -3.76 -9.19 9.67
CA TRP A 18 -2.97 -9.94 8.67
C TRP A 18 -3.68 -10.09 7.33
N LEU A 19 -5.01 -10.19 7.34
CA LEU A 19 -5.82 -10.25 6.12
C LEU A 19 -5.80 -8.90 5.39
N LEU A 20 -6.00 -7.81 6.13
CA LEU A 20 -5.90 -6.46 5.60
C LEU A 20 -4.50 -6.16 5.07
N LYS A 21 -3.46 -6.51 5.84
CA LYS A 21 -2.07 -6.33 5.43
C LYS A 21 -1.73 -7.02 4.11
N ARG A 22 -2.23 -8.24 3.90
CA ARG A 22 -2.05 -8.94 2.62
C ARG A 22 -2.81 -8.25 1.50
N LEU A 23 -4.07 -7.90 1.74
CA LEU A 23 -4.91 -7.24 0.75
C LEU A 23 -4.34 -5.89 0.29
N THR A 24 -3.87 -5.04 1.21
CA THR A 24 -3.31 -3.74 0.87
C THR A 24 -2.00 -3.86 0.11
N LEU A 25 -1.15 -4.84 0.45
CA LEU A 25 0.07 -5.11 -0.29
C LEU A 25 -0.22 -5.58 -1.72
N ASP A 26 -1.22 -6.45 -1.91
CA ASP A 26 -1.64 -6.91 -3.22
C ASP A 26 -2.19 -5.74 -4.08
N ILE A 27 -3.00 -4.86 -3.48
CA ILE A 27 -3.52 -3.65 -4.16
C ILE A 27 -2.37 -2.69 -4.52
N ALA A 28 -1.48 -2.40 -3.57
CA ALA A 28 -0.33 -1.53 -3.83
C ALA A 28 0.54 -2.08 -4.96
N THR A 29 0.77 -3.40 -4.99
CA THR A 29 1.51 -4.07 -6.07
C THR A 29 0.81 -3.90 -7.41
N GLN A 30 -0.53 -4.05 -7.45
CA GLN A 30 -1.29 -3.90 -8.68
C GLN A 30 -1.29 -2.45 -9.19
N VAL A 31 -1.54 -1.48 -8.31
CA VAL A 31 -1.61 -0.05 -8.67
C VAL A 31 -0.24 0.50 -9.04
N PHE A 32 0.80 0.18 -8.27
CA PHE A 32 2.13 0.77 -8.46
C PHE A 32 2.92 0.09 -9.57
N MET A 33 2.77 -1.22 -9.74
CA MET A 33 3.60 -2.00 -10.67
C MET A 33 2.80 -2.58 -11.84
N GLY A 34 1.50 -2.32 -11.94
CA GLY A 34 0.64 -2.91 -12.98
C GLY A 34 0.59 -4.43 -12.92
N GLY A 35 0.84 -5.03 -11.75
CA GLY A 35 0.98 -6.49 -11.59
C GLY A 35 2.31 -7.07 -12.08
N ARG A 36 3.29 -6.24 -12.46
CA ARG A 36 4.67 -6.69 -12.74
C ARG A 36 5.30 -7.22 -11.46
N GLY A 37 5.92 -8.40 -11.53
CA GLY A 37 6.55 -9.05 -10.38
C GLY A 37 6.25 -10.53 -10.21
N GLY A 38 5.15 -11.02 -10.79
CA GLY A 38 4.78 -12.44 -10.72
C GLY A 38 4.69 -12.98 -9.27
N THR A 39 4.66 -14.30 -9.12
CA THR A 39 4.58 -14.99 -7.82
C THR A 39 5.94 -15.39 -7.24
N THR A 40 7.03 -15.25 -8.00
CA THR A 40 8.26 -16.01 -7.73
C THR A 40 9.17 -15.38 -6.66
N ASP A 41 8.91 -14.16 -6.19
CA ASP A 41 9.74 -13.54 -5.15
C ASP A 41 8.98 -12.57 -4.21
N THR A 42 7.65 -12.63 -4.17
CA THR A 42 6.80 -11.71 -3.37
C THR A 42 7.16 -11.71 -1.88
N GLU A 43 7.47 -12.89 -1.31
CA GLU A 43 7.84 -13.00 0.10
C GLU A 43 9.20 -12.34 0.38
N ARG A 44 10.17 -12.50 -0.52
CA ARG A 44 11.49 -11.88 -0.39
C ARG A 44 11.40 -10.36 -0.48
N ILE A 45 10.59 -9.85 -1.40
CA ILE A 45 10.32 -8.41 -1.55
C ILE A 45 9.62 -7.87 -0.30
N ASN A 46 8.59 -8.58 0.20
CA ASN A 46 7.89 -8.22 1.43
C ASN A 46 8.82 -8.19 2.66
N GLN A 47 9.72 -9.17 2.79
CA GLN A 47 10.72 -9.18 3.86
C GLN A 47 11.72 -8.04 3.74
N ALA A 48 12.24 -7.79 2.54
CA ALA A 48 13.14 -6.67 2.26
C ALA A 48 12.48 -5.33 2.59
N PHE A 49 11.20 -5.21 2.25
CA PHE A 49 10.36 -4.08 2.55
C PHE A 49 10.17 -3.87 4.06
N VAL A 50 9.71 -4.89 4.79
CA VAL A 50 9.52 -4.83 6.25
C VAL A 50 10.84 -4.48 6.95
N ALA A 51 11.97 -5.00 6.48
CA ALA A 51 13.28 -4.66 7.00
C ALA A 51 13.62 -3.17 6.81
N THR A 52 13.28 -2.60 5.66
CA THR A 52 13.50 -1.18 5.32
C THR A 52 12.66 -0.27 6.21
N VAL A 53 11.36 -0.54 6.37
CA VAL A 53 10.47 0.19 7.29
C VAL A 53 10.99 0.12 8.73
N ARG A 54 11.35 -1.08 9.19
CA ARG A 54 11.84 -1.30 10.56
C ARG A 54 13.18 -0.63 10.83
N ALA A 55 13.94 -0.27 9.81
CA ALA A 55 15.20 0.45 9.95
C ALA A 55 14.99 1.95 10.24
N ALA A 56 13.86 2.54 9.83
CA ALA A 56 13.54 3.94 10.15
C ALA A 56 13.47 4.17 11.67
N SER A 57 12.95 3.19 12.42
CA SER A 57 12.87 3.22 13.88
C SER A 57 14.12 2.67 14.59
N ALA A 58 15.26 2.49 13.89
CA ALA A 58 16.47 1.95 14.51
C ALA A 58 17.21 3.04 15.31
N LEU A 59 17.48 2.76 16.60
CA LEU A 59 18.27 3.63 17.47
C LEU A 59 19.72 3.74 16.98
N VAL A 60 20.30 2.62 16.54
CA VAL A 60 21.66 2.56 16.00
C VAL A 60 21.60 2.57 14.48
N ARG A 61 21.96 3.71 13.86
CA ARG A 61 21.99 3.93 12.41
C ARG A 61 23.33 3.56 11.76
N ALA A 62 23.91 2.44 12.20
CA ALA A 62 25.16 1.91 11.66
C ALA A 62 24.96 0.45 11.19
N PRO A 63 25.58 0.02 10.07
CA PRO A 63 25.33 -1.30 9.48
C PRO A 63 26.07 -2.43 10.22
N LEU A 64 25.94 -2.49 11.55
CA LEU A 64 26.57 -3.51 12.38
C LEU A 64 25.80 -4.84 12.31
N PRO A 65 26.47 -6.00 12.49
CA PRO A 65 25.80 -7.30 12.54
C PRO A 65 24.67 -7.35 13.58
N GLY A 66 23.52 -7.92 13.20
CA GLY A 66 22.35 -8.04 14.08
C GLY A 66 21.47 -6.78 14.20
N THR A 67 21.89 -5.64 13.63
CA THR A 67 21.10 -4.41 13.72
C THR A 67 19.95 -4.35 12.72
N ARG A 68 18.85 -3.70 13.12
CA ARG A 68 17.72 -3.35 12.23
C ARG A 68 18.17 -2.49 11.05
N TRP A 69 19.13 -1.59 11.28
CA TRP A 69 19.70 -0.75 10.23
C TRP A 69 20.39 -1.56 9.13
N ARG A 70 21.24 -2.53 9.50
CA ARG A 70 21.88 -3.43 8.52
C ARG A 70 20.85 -4.23 7.72
N ALA A 71 19.80 -4.71 8.38
CA ALA A 71 18.71 -5.41 7.70
C ALA A 71 17.99 -4.50 6.69
N GLY A 72 17.69 -3.24 7.07
CA GLY A 72 17.07 -2.27 6.16
C GLY A 72 17.96 -1.88 4.99
N VAL A 73 19.25 -1.65 5.18
CA VAL A 73 20.18 -1.36 4.07
C VAL A 73 20.25 -2.54 3.09
N ARG A 74 20.23 -3.78 3.58
CA ARG A 74 20.16 -4.97 2.72
C ARG A 74 18.80 -5.08 2.01
N GLY A 75 17.71 -4.81 2.72
CA GLY A 75 16.37 -4.77 2.15
C GLY A 75 16.27 -3.75 1.02
N ARG A 76 16.78 -2.54 1.23
CA ARG A 76 16.81 -1.48 0.23
C ARG A 76 17.53 -1.91 -1.06
N ARG A 77 18.70 -2.56 -0.95
CA ARG A 77 19.41 -3.08 -2.15
C ARG A 77 18.60 -4.12 -2.93
N VAL A 78 17.82 -4.95 -2.23
CA VAL A 78 16.93 -5.92 -2.89
C VAL A 78 15.80 -5.20 -3.63
N LEU A 79 15.21 -4.17 -3.01
CA LEU A 79 14.16 -3.37 -3.64
C LEU A 79 14.71 -2.58 -4.85
N GLU A 80 15.88 -1.96 -4.73
CA GLU A 80 16.55 -1.24 -5.81
C GLU A 80 16.81 -2.15 -7.02
N ALA A 81 17.40 -3.33 -6.80
CA ALA A 81 17.64 -4.31 -7.85
C ALA A 81 16.35 -4.79 -8.51
N TYR A 82 15.30 -4.99 -7.71
CA TYR A 82 14.00 -5.42 -8.20
C TYR A 82 13.35 -4.36 -9.11
N PHE A 83 13.29 -3.09 -8.67
CA PHE A 83 12.72 -2.01 -9.49
C PHE A 83 13.57 -1.72 -10.73
N ALA A 84 14.90 -1.75 -10.62
CA ALA A 84 15.81 -1.59 -11.76
C ALA A 84 15.53 -2.64 -12.85
N GLN A 85 15.21 -3.88 -12.47
CA GLN A 85 14.86 -4.93 -13.43
C GLN A 85 13.52 -4.67 -14.14
N GLN A 86 12.59 -3.95 -13.50
CA GLN A 86 11.28 -3.63 -14.07
C GLN A 86 11.28 -2.36 -14.92
N LEU A 87 12.28 -1.47 -14.76
CA LEU A 87 12.36 -0.18 -15.46
C LEU A 87 12.28 -0.30 -16.99
N PRO A 88 13.01 -1.19 -17.68
CA PRO A 88 12.92 -1.29 -19.14
C PRO A 88 11.51 -1.64 -19.61
N ALA A 89 10.84 -2.55 -18.91
CA ALA A 89 9.47 -2.96 -19.23
C ALA A 89 8.45 -1.86 -18.94
N ALA A 90 8.67 -1.06 -17.89
CA ALA A 90 7.86 0.11 -17.59
C ALA A 90 8.04 1.23 -18.62
N ARG A 91 9.28 1.54 -19.03
CA ARG A 91 9.58 2.56 -20.05
C ARG A 91 9.04 2.20 -21.44
N ALA A 92 9.04 0.92 -21.78
CA ALA A 92 8.48 0.43 -23.05
C ALA A 92 6.94 0.32 -23.03
N SER A 93 6.31 0.45 -21.86
CA SER A 93 4.88 0.30 -21.69
C SER A 93 4.18 1.65 -21.72
N SER A 94 3.04 1.72 -22.41
CA SER A 94 2.06 2.81 -22.28
C SER A 94 1.10 2.55 -21.10
N GLY A 95 1.55 1.81 -20.09
CA GLY A 95 0.71 1.38 -18.97
C GLY A 95 0.30 2.55 -18.08
N GLU A 96 -0.87 2.44 -17.46
CA GLU A 96 -1.40 3.42 -16.51
C GLU A 96 -0.89 3.21 -15.07
N ASP A 97 0.09 2.33 -14.88
CA ASP A 97 0.70 2.11 -13.57
C ASP A 97 1.68 3.22 -13.19
N LEU A 98 1.84 3.43 -11.88
CA LEU A 98 2.63 4.53 -11.34
C LEU A 98 4.11 4.48 -11.76
N LEU A 99 4.69 3.27 -11.90
CA LEU A 99 6.06 3.11 -12.37
C LEU A 99 6.24 3.62 -13.82
N ALA A 100 5.33 3.25 -14.72
CA ALA A 100 5.31 3.75 -16.08
C ALA A 100 5.05 5.27 -16.13
N ALA A 101 4.11 5.77 -15.31
CA ALA A 101 3.82 7.21 -15.22
C ALA A 101 5.06 8.01 -14.76
N LEU A 102 5.79 7.56 -13.75
CA LEU A 102 7.03 8.21 -13.29
C LEU A 102 8.15 8.17 -14.34
N CYS A 103 8.23 7.09 -15.12
CA CYS A 103 9.19 6.98 -16.21
C CYS A 103 8.93 7.98 -17.35
N GLN A 104 7.65 8.35 -17.56
CA GLN A 104 7.21 9.28 -18.61
C GLN A 104 7.10 10.72 -18.11
N ALA A 105 7.01 10.92 -16.79
CA ALA A 105 6.90 12.23 -16.18
C ALA A 105 8.10 13.13 -16.56
N THR A 106 7.79 14.40 -16.78
CA THR A 106 8.75 15.46 -17.10
C THR A 106 8.61 16.59 -16.08
N THR A 107 9.73 17.21 -15.74
CA THR A 107 9.73 18.45 -14.95
C THR A 107 9.19 19.60 -15.80
N PRO A 108 8.83 20.76 -15.19
CA PRO A 108 8.46 21.96 -15.95
C PRO A 108 9.51 22.41 -16.97
N GLU A 109 10.78 22.07 -16.73
CA GLU A 109 11.92 22.33 -17.61
C GLU A 109 12.08 21.28 -18.74
N GLY A 110 11.24 20.24 -18.75
CA GLY A 110 11.24 19.18 -19.76
C GLY A 110 12.21 18.02 -19.48
N GLU A 111 12.81 17.96 -18.29
CA GLU A 111 13.73 16.88 -17.92
C GLU A 111 12.96 15.65 -17.41
N HIS A 112 13.46 14.45 -17.75
CA HIS A 112 12.91 13.20 -17.21
C HIS A 112 13.59 12.81 -15.91
N PHE A 113 12.86 12.11 -15.04
CA PHE A 113 13.46 11.49 -13.86
C PHE A 113 14.53 10.47 -14.24
N SER A 114 15.64 10.48 -13.50
CA SER A 114 16.66 9.45 -13.61
C SER A 114 16.12 8.10 -13.12
N ASP A 115 16.75 7.00 -13.54
CA ASP A 115 16.38 5.66 -13.08
C ASP A 115 16.46 5.56 -11.54
N ASP A 116 17.48 6.17 -10.94
CA ASP A 116 17.64 6.20 -9.49
C ASP A 116 16.52 7.00 -8.80
N ASP A 117 16.09 8.12 -9.38
CA ASP A 117 14.97 8.92 -8.84
C ASP A 117 13.66 8.14 -8.88
N VAL A 118 13.35 7.49 -10.01
CA VAL A 118 12.16 6.66 -10.15
C VAL A 118 12.17 5.52 -9.13
N ILE A 119 13.29 4.79 -9.02
CA ILE A 119 13.43 3.69 -8.05
C ILE A 119 13.24 4.18 -6.62
N ASN A 120 13.91 5.28 -6.24
CA ASN A 120 13.82 5.83 -4.90
C ASN A 120 12.40 6.29 -4.57
N HIS A 121 11.72 6.93 -5.52
CA HIS A 121 10.34 7.37 -5.36
C HIS A 121 9.38 6.18 -5.20
N MET A 122 9.57 5.12 -5.98
CA MET A 122 8.78 3.89 -5.88
C MET A 122 8.97 3.18 -4.54
N ILE A 123 10.21 3.10 -4.04
CA ILE A 123 10.48 2.55 -2.71
C ILE A 123 9.77 3.37 -1.63
N PHE A 124 9.80 4.70 -1.74
CA PHE A 124 9.13 5.59 -0.80
C PHE A 124 7.59 5.45 -0.84
N LEU A 125 6.99 5.43 -2.02
CA LEU A 125 5.53 5.29 -2.19
C LEU A 125 5.04 3.94 -1.69
N MET A 126 5.75 2.87 -2.01
CA MET A 126 5.45 1.54 -1.48
C MET A 126 5.57 1.50 0.04
N MET A 127 6.52 2.27 0.61
CA MET A 127 6.67 2.42 2.06
C MET A 127 5.43 3.04 2.70
N ALA A 128 4.93 4.13 2.11
CA ALA A 128 3.76 4.84 2.58
C ALA A 128 2.47 4.00 2.45
N ALA A 129 2.29 3.30 1.34
CA ALA A 129 1.07 2.53 1.05
C ALA A 129 0.90 1.27 1.94
N HIS A 130 1.94 0.83 2.63
CA HIS A 130 1.88 -0.31 3.53
C HIS A 130 1.40 0.07 4.94
N ASP A 131 1.25 1.35 5.29
CA ASP A 131 0.70 1.69 6.59
C ASP A 131 -0.79 1.30 6.67
N THR A 132 -1.04 0.12 7.26
CA THR A 132 -2.38 -0.45 7.40
C THR A 132 -3.03 -0.09 8.73
N ALA A 133 -2.41 0.80 9.52
CA ALA A 133 -2.94 1.22 10.81
C ALA A 133 -4.33 1.85 10.65
N THR A 134 -4.50 2.74 9.67
CA THR A 134 -5.79 3.39 9.40
C THR A 134 -6.88 2.37 9.06
N ILE A 135 -6.65 1.51 8.06
CA ILE A 135 -7.68 0.54 7.64
C ILE A 135 -8.01 -0.46 8.76
N THR A 136 -7.01 -0.88 9.53
CA THR A 136 -7.22 -1.82 10.65
C THR A 136 -7.99 -1.16 11.80
N THR A 137 -7.68 0.09 12.14
CA THR A 137 -8.36 0.83 13.21
C THR A 137 -9.78 1.22 12.80
N THR A 138 -10.00 1.65 11.56
CA THR A 138 -11.34 1.88 11.00
C THR A 138 -12.21 0.64 11.10
N ALA A 139 -11.69 -0.54 10.72
CA ALA A 139 -12.44 -1.78 10.82
C ALA A 139 -12.77 -2.15 12.28
N TYR A 140 -11.87 -1.86 13.23
CA TYR A 140 -12.12 -2.03 14.65
C TYR A 140 -13.23 -1.09 15.17
N TYR A 141 -13.21 0.19 14.78
CA TYR A 141 -14.24 1.15 15.19
C TYR A 141 -15.61 0.81 14.61
N LEU A 142 -15.67 0.33 13.36
CA LEU A 142 -16.90 -0.19 12.76
C LEU A 142 -17.45 -1.38 13.55
N ALA A 143 -16.59 -2.31 13.98
CA ALA A 143 -17.01 -3.48 14.75
C ALA A 143 -17.52 -3.12 16.17
N THR A 144 -17.10 -1.98 16.72
CA THR A 144 -17.53 -1.50 18.04
C THR A 144 -18.71 -0.53 17.99
N HIS A 145 -19.04 0.01 16.81
CA HIS A 145 -20.13 0.95 16.57
C HIS A 145 -21.08 0.44 15.46
N PRO A 146 -21.94 -0.55 15.76
CA PRO A 146 -22.79 -1.21 14.77
C PRO A 146 -23.73 -0.24 14.04
N ASP A 147 -24.22 0.81 14.71
CA ASP A 147 -25.07 1.81 14.08
C ASP A 147 -24.37 2.52 12.90
N TRP A 148 -23.08 2.82 13.04
CA TRP A 148 -22.28 3.41 11.97
C TRP A 148 -21.92 2.39 10.89
N GLN A 149 -21.70 1.13 11.28
CA GLN A 149 -21.51 0.04 10.34
C GLN A 149 -22.73 -0.17 9.44
N ASP A 150 -23.94 -0.13 10.00
CA ASP A 150 -25.18 -0.30 9.25
C ASP A 150 -25.44 0.89 8.31
N ARG A 151 -25.14 2.11 8.76
CA ARG A 151 -25.23 3.30 7.89
C ARG A 151 -24.26 3.23 6.71
N ALA A 152 -22.98 2.90 6.97
CA ALA A 152 -21.99 2.73 5.91
C ALA A 152 -22.36 1.58 4.95
N ARG A 153 -22.94 0.49 5.47
CA ARG A 153 -23.45 -0.61 4.65
C ARG A 153 -24.61 -0.17 3.77
N GLN A 154 -25.59 0.55 4.31
CA GLN A 154 -26.74 1.06 3.54
C GLN A 154 -26.30 2.01 2.43
N GLU A 155 -25.37 2.92 2.74
CA GLU A 155 -24.76 3.83 1.77
C GLU A 155 -24.04 3.05 0.65
N SER A 156 -23.21 2.06 1.01
CA SER A 156 -22.52 1.21 0.04
C SER A 156 -23.48 0.39 -0.84
N LEU A 157 -24.59 -0.09 -0.28
CA LEU A 157 -25.60 -0.85 -1.03
C LEU A 157 -26.40 0.04 -1.99
N ALA A 158 -26.55 1.33 -1.69
CA ALA A 158 -27.28 2.28 -2.54
C ALA A 158 -26.56 2.54 -3.88
N LEU A 159 -25.24 2.34 -3.94
CA LEU A 159 -24.45 2.43 -5.19
C LEU A 159 -24.70 1.27 -6.17
N GLY A 160 -25.25 0.14 -5.69
CA GLY A 160 -25.47 -1.06 -6.50
C GLY A 160 -24.18 -1.80 -6.87
N ASP A 161 -24.24 -2.63 -7.93
CA ASP A 161 -23.14 -3.53 -8.32
C ASP A 161 -22.20 -2.97 -9.41
N ALA A 162 -22.44 -1.73 -9.85
CA ALA A 162 -21.63 -1.07 -10.87
C ALA A 162 -20.14 -1.02 -10.47
N PRO A 163 -19.21 -0.97 -11.44
CA PRO A 163 -17.81 -0.69 -11.15
C PRO A 163 -17.71 0.63 -10.37
N LEU A 164 -16.97 0.61 -9.26
CA LEU A 164 -16.70 1.83 -8.49
C LEU A 164 -15.73 2.70 -9.31
N ASP A 165 -16.17 3.91 -9.65
CA ASP A 165 -15.33 4.98 -10.17
C ASP A 165 -15.10 6.05 -9.10
N ILE A 166 -14.30 7.06 -9.42
CA ILE A 166 -13.95 8.14 -8.48
C ILE A 166 -15.20 8.93 -8.08
N ASP A 167 -16.08 9.22 -9.05
CA ASP A 167 -17.30 9.98 -8.80
C ASP A 167 -18.24 9.25 -7.83
N ALA A 168 -18.38 7.92 -7.96
CA ALA A 168 -19.15 7.12 -7.01
C ALA A 168 -18.52 7.11 -5.61
N LEU A 169 -17.19 7.06 -5.51
CA LEU A 169 -16.48 7.11 -4.23
C LEU A 169 -16.69 8.45 -3.51
N ASP A 170 -16.71 9.56 -4.25
CA ASP A 170 -16.94 10.91 -3.69
C ASP A 170 -18.35 11.09 -3.09
N THR A 171 -19.30 10.20 -3.41
CA THR A 171 -20.65 10.23 -2.81
C THR A 171 -20.74 9.50 -1.46
N LEU A 172 -19.69 8.81 -1.02
CA LEU A 172 -19.67 7.99 0.20
C LEU A 172 -19.36 8.82 1.46
N ASP A 173 -20.20 9.83 1.73
CA ASP A 173 -20.05 10.78 2.84
C ASP A 173 -19.90 10.10 4.22
N THR A 174 -20.63 9.01 4.47
CA THR A 174 -20.61 8.30 5.75
C THR A 174 -19.28 7.59 5.94
N LEU A 175 -18.79 6.90 4.91
CA LEU A 175 -17.48 6.26 4.96
C LEU A 175 -16.35 7.27 5.14
N ASP A 176 -16.42 8.42 4.46
CA ASP A 176 -15.45 9.50 4.62
C ASP A 176 -15.40 10.03 6.05
N ARG A 177 -16.56 10.26 6.67
CA ARG A 177 -16.63 10.66 8.09
C ARG A 177 -16.00 9.62 9.01
N ILE A 178 -16.26 8.34 8.75
CA ILE A 178 -15.72 7.24 9.56
C ILE A 178 -14.19 7.14 9.43
N ILE A 179 -13.65 7.27 8.22
CA ILE A 179 -12.20 7.28 7.97
C ILE A 179 -11.55 8.47 8.67
N ASN A 180 -12.11 9.67 8.49
CA ASN A 180 -11.61 10.89 9.12
C ASN A 180 -11.63 10.80 10.65
N GLU A 181 -12.70 10.25 11.23
CA GLU A 181 -12.80 10.06 12.67
C GLU A 181 -11.81 9.00 13.18
N SER A 182 -11.59 7.93 12.41
CA SER A 182 -10.58 6.92 12.73
C SER A 182 -9.18 7.52 12.76
N LEU A 183 -8.85 8.35 11.77
CA LEU A 183 -7.57 9.08 11.69
C LEU A 183 -7.42 10.09 12.82
N ARG A 184 -8.51 10.73 13.26
CA ARG A 184 -8.50 11.66 14.40
C ARG A 184 -8.11 10.95 15.70
N TYR A 185 -8.57 9.72 15.92
CA TYR A 185 -8.23 8.93 17.10
C TYR A 185 -6.87 8.22 16.99
N TRP A 186 -6.52 7.76 15.80
CA TRP A 186 -5.27 7.04 15.52
C TRP A 186 -4.57 7.65 14.32
N LEU A 187 -3.61 8.54 14.61
CA LEU A 187 -2.68 9.00 13.59
C LEU A 187 -1.65 7.88 13.33
N PRO A 188 -1.52 7.39 12.09
CA PRO A 188 -0.53 6.37 11.74
C PRO A 188 0.93 6.79 12.06
N CYS A 189 1.19 8.10 12.07
CA CYS A 189 2.48 8.67 12.44
C CYS A 189 2.36 9.51 13.72
N PRO A 190 2.96 9.09 14.85
CA PRO A 190 3.15 9.98 15.99
C PRO A 190 4.20 11.04 15.62
N SER A 191 3.86 12.32 15.80
CA SER A 191 4.78 13.47 15.73
C SER A 191 5.93 13.36 16.73
#